data_AF-A0A847ZT46-F1
#
_entry.id   AF-A0A847ZT46-F1
#
_cell.length_a   1.000
_cell.length_b   1.000
_cell.length_c   1.000
_cell.angle_alpha   90.00
_cell.angle_beta   90.00
_cell.angle_gamma   90.00
#
_symmetry.space_group_name_H-M   'P 1'
#
loop_
_entity.id
_entity.type
_entity.pdbx_description
1 polymer ?
#
loop_
_entity_poly.entity_id
_entity_poly.type
_entity_poly.pdbx_seq_one_letter_code
_entity_poly.pdbx_strand_id
1 'polypeptide(L)'
;MIYLWVKVLHVLAVISWMAGLFYLPRLFVYHADRPVAGEGDEIFKIMERRLLKAIMRPAAVVVALTGSVLLYVLALPLVEPWVALKLLAVILMFGFH
;
A
#
# COMPACT_ATOMS: atom_id res chain seq x y z
N MET A 1 -11.56 -19.85 12.40
CA MET A 1 -12.38 -18.67 12.01
C MET A 1 -11.58 -17.38 11.91
N ILE A 2 -10.81 -17.00 12.94
CA ILE A 2 -10.05 -15.72 12.94
C ILE A 2 -9.03 -15.59 11.79
N TYR A 3 -8.34 -16.68 11.45
CA TYR A 3 -7.39 -16.73 10.33
C TYR A 3 -7.99 -16.26 9.00
N LEU A 4 -9.20 -16.72 8.66
CA LEU A 4 -9.84 -16.37 7.40
C LEU A 4 -10.19 -14.88 7.35
N TRP A 5 -10.68 -14.31 8.45
CA TRP A 5 -10.97 -12.89 8.55
C TRP A 5 -9.72 -12.01 8.44
N VAL A 6 -8.64 -12.39 9.14
CA VAL A 6 -7.34 -11.69 9.02
C VAL A 6 -6.82 -11.79 7.60
N LYS A 7 -6.94 -12.95 6.95
CA LYS A 7 -6.52 -13.14 5.55
C LYS A 7 -7.33 -12.27 4.58
N VAL A 8 -8.64 -12.18 4.76
CA VAL A 8 -9.51 -11.30 3.95
C VAL A 8 -9.10 -9.84 4.14
N LEU A 9 -8.95 -9.38 5.39
CA LEU A 9 -8.53 -8.02 5.71
C LEU A 9 -7.15 -7.71 5.09
N HIS A 10 -6.20 -8.64 5.19
CA HIS A 10 -4.87 -8.50 4.61
C HIS A 10 -4.94 -8.33 3.10
N VAL A 11 -5.67 -9.21 2.40
CA VAL A 11 -5.79 -9.15 0.94
C VAL A 11 -6.47 -7.86 0.48
N LEU A 12 -7.53 -7.42 1.16
CA LEU A 12 -8.18 -6.14 0.87
C LEU A 12 -7.20 -4.96 1.02
N ALA A 13 -6.46 -4.92 2.13
CA ALA A 13 -5.48 -3.87 2.36
C ALA A 13 -4.34 -3.89 1.33
N VAL A 14 -3.87 -5.08 0.90
CA VAL A 14 -2.87 -5.21 -0.17
C VAL A 14 -3.40 -4.64 -1.48
N ILE A 15 -4.63 -4.98 -1.87
CA ILE A 15 -5.24 -4.47 -3.10
C ILE A 15 -5.42 -2.94 -3.04
N SER A 16 -5.92 -2.41 -1.93
CA SER A 16 -6.07 -0.96 -1.74
C SER A 16 -4.72 -0.23 -1.80
N TRP A 17 -3.68 -0.80 -1.21
CA TRP A 17 -2.35 -0.21 -1.24
C TRP A 17 -1.74 -0.26 -2.65
N MET A 18 -1.87 -1.39 -3.34
CA MET A 18 -1.42 -1.55 -4.73
C MET A 18 -2.12 -0.58 -5.68
N ALA A 19 -3.44 -0.42 -5.56
CA ALA A 19 -4.21 0.53 -6.36
C ALA A 19 -3.68 1.97 -6.19
N GLY A 20 -3.37 2.37 -4.96
CA GLY A 20 -2.77 3.67 -4.70
C GLY A 20 -1.36 3.81 -5.29
N LEU A 21 -0.52 2.77 -5.19
CA LEU A 21 0.85 2.79 -5.71
C LEU A 21 0.90 2.98 -7.23
N PHE A 22 -0.05 2.41 -7.96
CA PHE A 22 -0.13 2.59 -9.42
C PHE A 22 -0.85 3.89 -9.82
N TYR A 23 -1.79 4.38 -9.02
CA TYR A 23 -2.57 5.57 -9.34
C TYR A 23 -1.82 6.89 -9.01
N LEU A 24 -1.04 6.91 -7.94
CA LEU A 24 -0.35 8.11 -7.47
C LEU A 24 0.70 8.67 -8.48
N PRO A 25 1.60 7.87 -9.09
CA PRO A 25 2.57 8.38 -10.06
C PRO A 25 1.89 8.99 -11.28
N ARG A 26 0.79 8.38 -11.74
CA ARG A 26 -0.01 8.90 -12.85
C ARG A 26 -0.61 10.27 -12.52
N LEU A 27 -1.06 10.44 -11.27
CA LEU A 27 -1.59 11.71 -10.79
C LEU A 27 -0.49 12.80 -10.79
N PHE A 28 0.72 12.45 -10.34
CA PHE A 28 1.87 13.36 -10.36
C PHE A 28 2.27 13.80 -11.77
N VAL A 29 2.26 12.88 -12.76
CA VAL A 29 2.55 13.25 -14.16
C VAL A 29 1.54 14.27 -14.67
N TYR A 30 0.24 14.04 -14.46
CA TYR A 30 -0.78 14.99 -14.90
C TYR A 30 -0.76 16.33 -14.15
N HIS A 31 -0.29 16.32 -12.90
CA HIS A 31 -0.11 17.53 -12.13
C HIS A 31 1.11 18.33 -12.62
N ALA A 32 2.22 17.66 -12.96
CA ALA A 32 3.42 18.31 -13.48
C ALA A 32 3.17 19.02 -14.83
N ASP A 33 2.25 18.51 -15.65
CA ASP A 33 1.87 19.12 -16.93
C ASP A 33 0.96 20.36 -16.79
N ARG A 34 0.51 20.70 -15.56
CA ARG A 34 -0.40 21.83 -15.32
C ARG A 34 0.38 23.09 -14.93
N PRO A 35 -0.09 24.29 -15.36
CA PRO A 35 0.49 25.54 -14.91
C PRO A 35 0.31 25.72 -13.40
N VAL A 36 1.40 26.13 -12.73
CA VAL A 36 1.45 26.42 -11.29
C VAL A 36 0.42 27.50 -10.95
N ALA A 37 -0.34 27.32 -9.87
CA ALA A 37 -1.40 28.23 -9.43
C ALA A 37 -2.62 28.39 -10.38
N GLY A 38 -2.80 27.48 -11.34
CA GLY A 38 -4.06 27.34 -12.08
C GLY A 38 -5.15 26.62 -11.27
N GLU A 39 -6.42 26.71 -11.69
CA GLU A 39 -7.58 26.09 -11.00
C GLU A 39 -7.41 24.58 -10.71
N GLY A 40 -6.59 23.88 -11.51
CA GLY A 40 -6.34 22.45 -11.34
C GLY A 40 -5.31 22.08 -10.27
N ASP A 41 -4.40 22.97 -9.90
CA ASP A 41 -3.26 22.71 -9.01
C ASP A 41 -3.73 22.29 -7.61
N GLU A 42 -4.62 23.08 -7.00
CA GLU A 42 -5.17 22.76 -5.67
C GLU A 42 -6.00 21.48 -5.65
N ILE A 43 -6.71 21.17 -6.75
CA ILE A 43 -7.47 19.92 -6.88
C ILE A 43 -6.53 18.72 -6.88
N PHE A 44 -5.46 18.76 -7.67
CA PHE A 44 -4.47 17.67 -7.70
C PHE A 44 -3.79 17.49 -6.34
N LYS A 45 -3.36 18.59 -5.69
CA LYS A 45 -2.79 18.53 -4.33
C LYS A 45 -3.75 17.89 -3.33
N ILE A 46 -5.06 18.14 -3.42
CA ILE A 46 -6.06 17.49 -2.55
C ILE A 46 -6.18 16.00 -2.86
N MET A 47 -6.28 15.64 -4.15
CA MET A 47 -6.39 14.24 -4.59
C MET A 47 -5.16 13.42 -4.18
N GLU A 48 -3.95 13.92 -4.43
CA GLU A 48 -2.69 13.29 -4.05
C GLU A 48 -2.58 13.10 -2.54
N ARG A 49 -2.86 14.15 -1.77
CA ARG A 49 -2.81 14.09 -0.29
C ARG A 49 -3.82 13.10 0.27
N ARG A 50 -5.05 13.07 -0.26
CA ARG A 50 -6.08 12.11 0.17
C ARG A 50 -5.69 10.69 -0.19
N LEU A 51 -5.24 10.44 -1.41
CA LEU A 51 -4.80 9.12 -1.84
C LEU A 51 -3.66 8.61 -0.95
N LEU A 52 -2.62 9.43 -0.75
CA LEU A 52 -1.47 9.05 0.06
C LEU A 52 -1.85 8.88 1.54
N LYS A 53 -2.43 9.90 2.18
CA LYS A 53 -2.63 9.91 3.63
C LYS A 53 -3.86 9.14 4.09
N ALA A 54 -4.95 9.17 3.33
CA ALA A 54 -6.22 8.58 3.75
C ALA A 54 -6.40 7.14 3.25
N ILE A 55 -5.74 6.74 2.17
CA ILE A 55 -5.88 5.40 1.59
C ILE A 55 -4.58 4.61 1.73
N MET A 56 -3.48 5.07 1.12
CA MET A 56 -2.26 4.27 1.01
C MET A 56 -1.57 4.03 2.35
N ARG A 57 -1.33 5.07 3.14
CA ARG A 57 -0.68 4.94 4.45
C ARG A 57 -1.43 4.03 5.42
N PRO A 58 -2.75 4.17 5.63
CA PRO A 58 -3.47 3.24 6.51
C PRO A 58 -3.52 1.82 5.92
N ALA A 59 -3.68 1.68 4.60
CA ALA A 59 -3.63 0.35 3.97
C ALA A 59 -2.27 -0.33 4.19
N ALA A 60 -1.15 0.38 4.02
CA ALA A 60 0.20 -0.14 4.27
C ALA A 60 0.38 -0.60 5.73
N VAL A 61 -0.12 0.18 6.70
CA VAL A 61 -0.10 -0.20 8.12
C VAL A 61 -0.92 -1.47 8.36
N VAL A 62 -2.13 -1.56 7.80
CA VAL A 62 -2.99 -2.74 7.93
C VAL A 62 -2.31 -3.97 7.31
N VAL A 63 -1.67 -3.84 6.14
CA VAL A 63 -0.90 -4.92 5.50
C VAL A 63 0.23 -5.40 6.40
N ALA A 64 1.02 -4.49 6.98
CA ALA A 64 2.12 -4.85 7.85
C ALA A 64 1.66 -5.59 9.13
N LEU A 65 0.61 -5.08 9.78
CA LEU A 65 0.04 -5.69 10.99
C LEU A 65 -0.57 -7.06 10.70
N THR A 66 -1.45 -7.14 9.71
CA THR A 66 -2.15 -8.39 9.38
C THR A 66 -1.20 -9.44 8.79
N GLY A 67 -0.17 -9.02 8.02
CA GLY A 67 0.87 -9.91 7.52
C GLY A 67 1.69 -10.52 8.66
N SER A 68 2.07 -9.72 9.65
CA SER A 68 2.77 -10.20 10.86
C SER A 68 1.91 -11.18 11.66
N VAL A 69 0.61 -10.90 11.81
CA VAL A 69 -0.34 -11.82 12.47
C VAL A 69 -0.47 -13.13 11.70
N LEU A 70 -0.52 -13.10 10.35
CA LEU A 70 -0.62 -14.31 9.55
C LEU A 70 0.63 -15.18 9.65
N LEU A 71 1.83 -14.58 9.68
CA LEU A 71 3.08 -15.31 9.90
C LEU A 71 3.08 -16.02 11.25
N TYR A 72 2.64 -15.33 12.30
CA TYR A 72 2.53 -15.89 13.64
C TYR A 72 1.50 -17.03 13.71
N VAL A 73 0.29 -16.83 13.18
CA VAL A 73 -0.81 -17.82 13.24
C VAL A 73 -0.49 -19.09 12.45
N LEU A 74 0.21 -18.96 11.31
CA LEU A 74 0.60 -20.11 10.50
C LEU A 74 1.89 -20.79 10.97
N ALA A 75 2.56 -20.23 11.99
CA ALA A 75 3.87 -20.68 12.49
C ALA A 75 4.90 -20.86 11.36
N LEU A 76 4.87 -19.99 10.34
CA LEU A 76 5.72 -20.13 9.17
C LEU A 76 7.16 -19.71 9.50
N PRO A 77 8.16 -20.53 9.14
CA PRO A 77 9.56 -20.12 9.28
C PRO A 77 9.85 -18.93 8.38
N LEU A 78 10.53 -17.90 8.91
CA LEU A 78 10.99 -16.77 8.10
C LEU A 78 12.00 -17.18 7.01
N VAL A 79 12.67 -18.31 7.21
CA VAL A 79 13.62 -18.93 6.28
C VAL A 79 12.95 -19.79 5.21
N GLU A 80 11.63 -19.99 5.30
CA GLU A 80 10.90 -20.67 4.23
C GLU A 80 11.01 -19.83 2.95
N PRO A 81 11.47 -20.40 1.82
CA PRO A 81 11.82 -19.62 0.63
C PRO A 81 10.72 -18.68 0.14
N TRP A 82 9.46 -19.11 0.19
CA TRP A 82 8.33 -18.31 -0.26
C TRP A 82 8.02 -17.15 0.70
N VAL A 83 8.08 -17.38 2.01
CA VAL A 83 7.95 -16.31 3.02
C VAL A 83 9.09 -15.30 2.90
N ALA A 84 10.33 -15.75 2.74
CA ALA A 84 11.49 -14.89 2.58
C ALA A 84 11.36 -14.00 1.32
N LEU A 85 10.99 -14.60 0.18
CA LEU A 85 10.77 -13.88 -1.07
C LEU A 85 9.64 -12.84 -0.94
N LYS A 86 8.54 -13.19 -0.28
CA LYS A 86 7.42 -12.27 -0.02
C LYS A 86 7.84 -11.09 0.85
N LEU A 87 8.57 -11.35 1.94
CA LEU A 87 9.03 -10.29 2.83
C LEU A 87 10.00 -9.35 2.12
N LEU A 88 10.91 -9.90 1.30
CA LEU A 88 11.78 -9.11 0.45
C LEU A 88 10.97 -8.20 -0.49
N ALA A 89 9.96 -8.75 -1.17
CA ALA A 89 9.09 -7.96 -2.05
C ALA A 89 8.36 -6.83 -1.30
N VAL A 90 7.86 -7.11 -0.09
CA VAL A 90 7.21 -6.10 0.76
C VAL A 90 8.21 -5.00 1.17
N ILE A 91 9.43 -5.35 1.54
CA ILE A 91 10.49 -4.39 1.88
C ILE A 91 10.84 -3.51 0.67
N LEU A 92 10.99 -4.11 -0.51
CA LEU A 92 11.24 -3.35 -1.74
C LEU A 92 10.09 -2.39 -2.06
N MET A 93 8.83 -2.82 -1.86
CA MET A 93 7.67 -1.97 -2.03
C MET A 93 7.64 -0.80 -1.03
N PHE A 94 8.00 -1.04 0.24
CA PHE A 94 8.15 0.03 1.23
C PHE A 94 9.30 0.97 0.90
N GLY A 95 10.41 0.48 0.34
CA GLY A 95 11.55 1.31 -0.06
C GLY A 95 11.29 2.15 -1.33
N PHE A 96 10.42 1.67 -2.23
CA PHE A 96 9.97 2.43 -3.38
C PHE A 96 9.02 3.59 -3.02
N HIS A 97 8.35 3.51 -1.86
CA HIS A 97 7.32 4.44 -1.44
C HIS A 97 7.83 5.48 -0.44
#